data_AF-A0A450ZQQ7-F1
#
_entry.id   AF-A0A450ZQQ7-F1
#
_cell.length_a   1.000
_cell.length_b   1.000
_cell.length_c   1.000
_cell.angle_alpha   90.00
_cell.angle_beta   90.00
_cell.angle_gamma   90.00
#
_symmetry.space_group_name_H-M   'P 1'
#
loop_
_entity.id
_entity.type
_entity.pdbx_description
1 polymer ?
#
loop_
_entity_poly.entity_id
_entity_poly.type
_entity_poly.pdbx_seq_one_letter_code
_entity_poly.pdbx_strand_id
1 'polypeptide(L)' 'MKPDPIIDAIREVRHRISASVGHDAKRLVEHYRQLQARHPHRVLSRHTKRSKSKEENTI' A
#
# COMPACT_ATOMS: atom_id res chain seq x y z
N MET A 1 -3.55 -6.76 18.82
CA MET A 1 -3.47 -7.46 17.51
C MET A 1 -2.42 -8.55 17.62
N LYS A 2 -2.66 -9.74 17.05
CA LYS A 2 -1.60 -10.76 16.95
C LYS A 2 -0.55 -10.28 15.95
N PRO A 3 0.76 -10.38 16.25
CA PRO A 3 1.80 -10.06 15.28
C PRO A 3 1.70 -11.03 14.09
N ASP A 4 1.81 -10.49 12.89
CA ASP A 4 1.84 -11.26 11.65
C ASP A 4 3.24 -11.08 11.04
N PRO A 5 4.06 -12.13 11.01
CA PRO A 5 5.46 -12.03 10.57
C PRO A 5 5.59 -11.56 9.11
N ILE A 6 4.58 -11.83 8.26
CA ILE A 6 4.58 -11.36 6.87
C ILE A 6 4.33 -9.85 6.83
N ILE A 7 3.35 -9.38 7.60
CA ILE A 7 3.06 -7.94 7.71
C ILE A 7 4.24 -7.19 8.32
N ASP A 8 4.91 -7.76 9.31
CA ASP A 8 6.08 -7.16 9.95
C ASP A 8 7.27 -7.07 8.98
N ALA A 9 7.51 -8.11 8.18
CA ALA A 9 8.52 -8.06 7.12
C ALA A 9 8.23 -6.96 6.07
N ILE A 10 6.96 -6.80 5.67
CA ILE A 10 6.54 -5.72 4.76
C ILE A 10 6.80 -4.34 5.39
N ARG A 11 6.46 -4.18 6.68
CA ARG A 11 6.69 -2.93 7.42
C ARG A 11 8.17 -2.59 7.50
N GLU A 12 9.02 -3.57 7.78
CA GLU A 12 10.46 -3.40 7.86
C GLU A 12 11.07 -2.98 6.51
N VAL A 13 10.65 -3.61 5.41
CA VAL A 13 11.06 -3.19 4.06
C VAL A 13 10.62 -1.76 3.78
N ARG A 14 9.37 -1.39 4.09
CA ARG A 14 8.86 -0.02 3.91
C ARG A 14 9.63 0.98 4.77
N HIS A 15 10.00 0.62 6.00
CA HIS A 15 10.79 1.47 6.88
C HIS A 15 12.18 1.77 6.26
N ARG A 16 12.87 0.74 5.77
CA ARG A 16 14.17 0.90 5.08
C ARG A 16 14.08 1.77 3.82
N ILE A 17 13.03 1.61 3.02
CA ILE A 17 12.78 2.47 1.85
C ILE A 17 12.51 3.92 2.28
N SER A 18 11.72 4.11 3.33
CA SER A 18 11.44 5.44 3.86
C SER A 18 12.71 6.12 4.37
N ALA A 19 13.57 5.39 5.08
CA ALA A 19 14.85 5.91 5.57
C ALA A 19 15.79 6.29 4.41
N SER A 20 15.85 5.51 3.33
CA SER A 20 16.71 5.81 2.18
C SER A 20 16.30 7.07 1.41
N VAL A 21 15.03 7.50 1.52
CA VAL A 21 14.53 8.76 0.96
C VAL A 21 14.45 9.89 1.98
N GLY A 22 15.00 9.72 3.19
CA GLY A 22 15.02 10.73 4.24
C GLY A 22 13.66 10.98 4.90
N HIS A 23 12.79 9.96 4.91
CA HIS A 23 11.41 10.06 5.39
C HIS A 23 10.55 11.12 4.68
N ASP A 24 10.96 11.56 3.50
CA ASP A 24 10.20 12.50 2.68
C ASP A 24 9.07 11.77 1.93
N ALA A 25 7.83 12.17 2.22
CA ALA A 25 6.64 11.56 1.64
C ALA A 25 6.57 11.70 0.11
N LYS A 26 6.99 12.85 -0.46
CA LYS A 26 6.98 13.06 -1.92
C LYS A 26 8.00 12.14 -2.58
N ARG A 27 9.20 12.04 -2.02
CA ARG A 27 10.26 11.17 -2.55
C ARG A 27 9.90 9.69 -2.42
N LEU A 28 9.19 9.32 -1.35
CA LEU A 28 8.70 7.95 -1.16
C LEU A 28 7.68 7.56 -2.24
N VAL A 29 6.72 8.42 -2.54
CA VAL A 29 5.73 8.19 -3.61
C VAL A 29 6.43 8.08 -4.97
N GLU A 30 7.39 8.95 -5.24
CA GLU A 30 8.16 8.93 -6.49
C GLU A 30 8.94 7.62 -6.65
N HIS A 31 9.61 7.17 -5.58
CA HIS A 31 10.29 5.87 -5.55
C HIS A 31 9.34 4.71 -5.90
N TYR A 32 8.14 4.70 -5.32
CA TYR A 32 7.15 3.66 -5.63
C TYR A 32 6.61 3.73 -7.06
N ARG A 33 6.43 4.93 -7.62
CA ARG A 33 6.05 5.09 -9.04
C ARG A 33 7.09 4.48 -9.97
N GLN A 34 8.37 4.76 -9.72
CA GLN A 34 9.47 4.18 -10.50
C GLN A 34 9.53 2.66 -10.36
N LEU A 35 9.29 2.13 -9.16
CA LEU A 35 9.25 0.69 -8.92
C LEU A 35 8.07 0.01 -9.64
N GLN A 36 6.90 0.65 -9.65
CA GLN A 36 5.72 0.18 -10.38
C GLN A 36 5.96 0.19 -11.90
N ALA A 37 6.55 1.24 -12.43
CA ALA A 37 6.90 1.34 -13.85
C ALA A 37 7.91 0.25 -14.28
N ARG A 38 8.83 -0.14 -13.39
CA ARG A 38 9.80 -1.23 -13.64
C ARG A 38 9.15 -2.62 -13.60
N HIS A 39 8.07 -2.79 -12.84
CA HIS A 39 7.42 -4.09 -12.64
C HIS A 39 5.89 -4.02 -12.86
N PRO A 40 5.42 -3.64 -14.07
CA PRO A 40 4.00 -3.42 -14.33
C PRO A 40 3.15 -4.68 -14.09
N HIS A 41 3.69 -5.86 -14.38
CA HIS A 41 3.02 -7.16 -14.17
C HIS A 41 2.79 -7.52 -12.70
N ARG A 42 3.45 -6.84 -11.75
CA ARG A 42 3.28 -7.06 -10.30
C ARG A 42 2.29 -6.08 -9.68
N VAL A 43 1.85 -5.07 -10.43
CA VAL A 43 0.90 -4.07 -9.97
C VAL A 43 -0.49 -4.67 -10.04
N LEU A 44 -1.10 -4.89 -8.87
CA LEU A 44 -2.45 -5.43 -8.78
C LEU A 44 -3.45 -4.38 -9.30
N SER A 45 -4.15 -4.70 -10.38
CA SER A 45 -5.33 -3.93 -10.80
C SER A 45 -6.40 -4.08 -9.74
N ARG A 46 -6.79 -2.97 -9.12
CA ARG A 46 -7.88 -2.99 -8.14
C ARG A 46 -9.19 -3.10 -8.91
N HIS A 47 -9.66 -4.32 -9.17
CA HIS A 47 -11.06 -4.53 -9.49
C HIS A 47 -11.89 -4.15 -8.25
N THR A 48 -12.34 -2.91 -8.22
CA THR A 48 -13.26 -2.43 -7.20
C THR A 48 -14.59 -3.15 -7.38
N LYS A 49 -14.79 -4.29 -6.69
CA LYS A 49 -16.14 -4.68 -6.32
C LYS A 49 -16.64 -3.57 -5.40
N ARG A 50 -17.43 -2.66 -5.96
CA ARG A 50 -18.17 -1.63 -5.24
C ARG A 50 -19.06 -2.37 -4.24
N SER A 51 -18.59 -2.50 -3.00
CA SER A 51 -19.39 -3.04 -1.91
C SER A 51 -20.58 -2.09 -1.75
N LYS A 52 -21.78 -2.54 -2.13
CA LYS A 52 -23.02 -1.86 -1.79
C LYS A 52 -23.15 -1.88 -0.26
N SER A 53 -22.74 -0.82 0.40
CA SER A 53 -23.14 -0.56 1.78
C SER A 53 -24.56 -0.01 1.76
N LYS A 54 -25.47 -0.79 2.38
CA LYS A 54 -26.89 -0.55 2.59
C LYS A 54 -27.20 0.89 3.05
N GLU A 55 -27.99 1.61 2.28
CA GLU A 55 -28.96 2.57 2.82
C GLU A 55 -30.19 1.74 3.22
N GLU A 56 -30.29 1.37 4.50
CA GLU A 56 -31.57 1.09 5.14
C GLU A 56 -31.35 0.97 6.65
N ASN A 57 -31.60 2.06 7.38
CA ASN A 57 -32.23 1.97 8.69
C ASN A 57 -32.89 3.32 9.02
N THR A 58 -34.04 3.56 8.41
CA THR A 58 -35.14 4.31 9.02
C THR A 58 -35.67 3.50 10.19
N ILE A 59 -35.74 4.10 11.38
CA ILE A 59 -36.85 4.14 12.35
C ILE A 59 -36.50 5.23 13.36
#